data_AF-I4BWA3-F1
#
_entry.id   AF-I4BWA3-F1
#
_cell.length_a   1.000
_cell.length_b   1.000
_cell.length_c   1.000
_cell.angle_alpha   90.00
_cell.angle_beta   90.00
_cell.angle_gamma   90.00
#
_symmetry.space_group_name_H-M   'P 1'
#
loop_
_entity.id
_entity.type
_entity.pdbx_description
1 polymer ?
#
loop_
_entity_poly.entity_id
_entity_poly.type
_entity_poly.pdbx_seq_one_letter_code
_entity_poly.pdbx_strand_id
1 'polypeptide(L)'
;MNGKPMGRWLIGCIVFAIILMSSSAYAQKLVTFRPDTESDVFMDFKRDKGMTSMNNPFYSVIETYTTEHQNRSTNKDEPKTIPGLTAANIKSILEKNWGLVFSGPQKGKLLLHDSGEAVDSDTGIHLMCDIYETSPQKVQWVNFIVDASYVMGLIKIDRITKLAERYFSSCVTISYDGANPTKAKQWVAKNVWKAVKPGEFSIQIGKAEINLFGTEYMRTLQITPIGGATPLY
;
A
#
# COMPACT_ATOMS: atom_id res chain seq x y z
N MET A 1 -36.13 16.21 -53.29
CA MET A 1 -35.54 14.89 -53.01
C MET A 1 -34.91 14.95 -51.64
N ASN A 2 -35.50 14.26 -50.66
CA ASN A 2 -35.08 14.22 -49.26
C ASN A 2 -34.03 13.12 -49.08
N GLY A 3 -32.87 13.45 -48.51
CA GLY A 3 -31.85 12.48 -48.10
C GLY A 3 -31.23 12.90 -46.78
N LYS A 4 -31.78 12.39 -45.66
CA LYS A 4 -31.17 12.51 -44.33
C LYS A 4 -30.13 11.40 -44.14
N PRO A 5 -28.93 11.66 -43.60
CA PRO A 5 -28.04 10.60 -43.16
C PRO A 5 -28.43 10.12 -41.75
N MET A 6 -29.25 9.06 -41.68
CA MET A 6 -29.32 8.19 -40.51
C MET A 6 -28.11 7.27 -40.53
N GLY A 7 -27.11 7.51 -39.68
CA GLY A 7 -25.95 6.61 -39.62
C GLY A 7 -25.07 6.73 -38.37
N ARG A 8 -25.32 7.70 -37.49
CA ARG A 8 -24.49 7.92 -36.28
C ARG A 8 -25.14 7.54 -34.95
N TRP A 9 -26.41 7.14 -34.97
CA TRP A 9 -27.14 6.76 -33.75
C TRP A 9 -27.18 5.24 -33.49
N LEU A 10 -26.89 4.39 -34.47
CA LEU A 10 -26.96 2.93 -34.29
C LEU A 10 -25.71 2.31 -33.64
N ILE A 11 -24.54 2.94 -33.78
CA ILE A 11 -23.27 2.41 -33.24
C ILE A 11 -23.18 2.65 -31.72
N GLY A 12 -23.77 3.73 -31.21
CA GLY A 12 -23.81 4.02 -29.77
C GLY A 12 -24.64 3.02 -28.97
N CYS A 13 -25.73 2.48 -29.54
CA CYS A 13 -26.59 1.51 -28.87
C CYS A 13 -25.96 0.11 -28.76
N ILE A 14 -25.09 -0.29 -29.71
CA ILE A 14 -24.44 -1.60 -29.69
C ILE A 14 -23.31 -1.65 -28.64
N VAL A 15 -22.56 -0.56 -28.47
CA VAL A 15 -21.50 -0.48 -27.45
C VAL A 15 -22.10 -0.45 -26.03
N PHE A 16 -23.25 0.19 -25.85
CA PHE A 16 -23.95 0.21 -24.55
C PHE A 16 -24.57 -1.14 -24.18
N ALA A 17 -25.03 -1.93 -25.16
CA ALA A 17 -25.57 -3.28 -24.93
C ALA A 17 -24.49 -4.30 -24.54
N ILE A 18 -23.27 -4.19 -25.09
CA ILE A 18 -22.17 -5.08 -24.71
C ILE A 18 -21.72 -4.83 -23.26
N ILE A 19 -21.67 -3.56 -22.83
CA ILE A 19 -21.31 -3.20 -21.45
C ILE A 19 -22.38 -3.65 -20.44
N LEU A 20 -23.67 -3.59 -20.81
CA LEU A 20 -24.76 -4.09 -19.96
C LEU A 20 -24.85 -5.62 -19.90
N MET A 21 -24.46 -6.34 -20.96
CA MET A 21 -24.48 -7.82 -20.96
C MET A 21 -23.28 -8.48 -20.26
N SER A 22 -22.15 -7.78 -20.11
CA SER A 22 -21.04 -8.24 -19.24
C SER A 22 -21.31 -8.04 -17.75
N SER A 23 -22.35 -7.28 -17.38
CA SER A 23 -22.68 -6.97 -15.98
C SER A 23 -23.66 -7.99 -15.36
N SER A 24 -24.36 -8.81 -16.15
CA SER A 24 -25.31 -9.82 -15.65
C SER A 24 -24.70 -11.23 -15.47
N ALA A 25 -23.43 -11.44 -15.86
CA ALA A 25 -22.75 -12.73 -15.74
C ALA A 25 -21.87 -12.88 -14.48
N TYR A 26 -21.74 -11.83 -13.66
CA TYR A 26 -20.94 -11.84 -12.42
C TYR A 26 -21.75 -12.04 -11.13
N ALA A 27 -23.03 -12.44 -11.24
CA ALA A 27 -23.88 -12.73 -10.11
C ALA A 27 -24.16 -14.24 -10.00
N GLN A 28 -23.18 -15.03 -9.53
CA GLN A 28 -23.42 -16.36 -8.91
C GLN A 28 -22.11 -16.99 -8.38
N LYS A 29 -21.72 -16.63 -7.14
CA LYS A 29 -21.04 -17.55 -6.20
C LYS A 29 -21.04 -16.99 -4.78
N LEU A 30 -22.22 -16.83 -4.21
CA LEU A 30 -22.39 -16.74 -2.75
C LEU A 30 -22.37 -18.16 -2.20
N VAL A 31 -21.22 -18.59 -1.66
CA VAL A 31 -21.19 -19.74 -0.75
C VAL A 31 -21.43 -19.20 0.65
N THR A 32 -22.60 -19.55 1.17
CA THR A 32 -23.03 -19.33 2.55
C THR A 32 -22.09 -20.05 3.51
N PHE A 33 -21.41 -19.32 4.38
CA PHE A 33 -20.77 -19.87 5.57
C PHE A 33 -21.71 -19.60 6.76
N ARG A 34 -22.32 -20.66 7.29
CA ARG A 34 -22.93 -20.65 8.64
C ARG A 34 -21.97 -21.37 9.59
N PRO A 35 -21.90 -20.93 10.86
CA PRO A 35 -21.06 -21.54 11.89
C PRO A 35 -21.65 -22.89 12.33
N ASP A 36 -21.00 -23.52 13.31
CA ASP A 36 -21.45 -24.66 14.14
C ASP A 36 -20.65 -25.95 13.89
N THR A 37 -19.54 -26.16 14.62
CA THR A 37 -19.42 -27.27 15.59
C THR A 37 -18.07 -27.20 16.34
N GLU A 38 -18.16 -27.12 17.67
CA GLU A 38 -17.11 -27.48 18.61
C GLU A 38 -16.78 -28.98 18.48
N SER A 39 -15.51 -29.32 18.65
CA SER A 39 -15.15 -30.62 19.22
C SER A 39 -13.78 -30.53 19.89
N ASP A 40 -13.84 -30.63 21.22
CA ASP A 40 -12.75 -30.85 22.15
C ASP A 40 -11.81 -31.98 21.71
N VAL A 41 -10.50 -31.72 21.79
CA VAL A 41 -9.51 -32.79 22.03
C VAL A 41 -8.60 -32.33 23.16
N PHE A 42 -9.05 -32.68 24.37
CA PHE A 42 -8.23 -32.83 25.57
C PHE A 42 -7.12 -33.87 25.29
N MET A 43 -5.86 -33.50 25.44
CA MET A 43 -4.76 -34.45 25.60
C MET A 43 -4.12 -34.25 26.96
N ASP A 44 -4.34 -35.31 27.75
CA ASP A 44 -4.01 -35.55 29.14
C ASP A 44 -2.47 -35.64 29.32
N PHE A 45 -1.86 -34.67 30.01
CA PHE A 45 -0.42 -34.70 30.30
C PHE A 45 -0.19 -35.15 31.74
N LYS A 46 0.04 -36.46 31.92
CA LYS A 46 0.47 -37.06 33.18
C LYS A 46 1.80 -36.45 33.63
N ARG A 47 1.81 -36.01 34.89
CA ARG A 47 2.99 -35.61 35.65
C ARG A 47 3.58 -36.86 36.32
N ASP A 48 4.86 -37.17 36.06
CA ASP A 48 5.64 -37.97 37.02
C ASP A 48 7.14 -37.62 37.02
N LYS A 49 7.75 -37.84 38.19
CA LYS A 49 9.00 -37.27 38.72
C LYS A 49 10.28 -38.02 38.28
N GLY A 50 11.44 -37.33 38.31
CA GLY A 50 12.74 -37.94 38.62
C GLY A 50 13.96 -37.47 37.81
N MET A 51 15.00 -36.99 38.50
CA MET A 51 16.29 -36.49 37.99
C MET A 51 17.16 -37.54 37.28
N THR A 52 17.99 -37.13 36.30
CA THR A 52 19.44 -37.45 36.23
C THR A 52 20.20 -36.65 35.15
N SER A 53 21.15 -35.84 35.62
CA SER A 53 22.56 -35.64 35.20
C SER A 53 23.03 -35.93 33.75
N MET A 54 23.63 -34.87 33.16
CA MET A 54 24.91 -34.80 32.41
C MET A 54 25.01 -35.01 30.88
N ASN A 55 25.52 -33.93 30.25
CA ASN A 55 26.62 -33.83 29.29
C ASN A 55 26.38 -34.01 27.76
N ASN A 56 26.28 -32.85 27.10
CA ASN A 56 26.71 -32.43 25.74
C ASN A 56 27.77 -33.33 25.04
N PRO A 57 27.88 -33.33 23.68
CA PRO A 57 28.09 -32.10 22.88
C PRO A 57 27.61 -32.11 21.39
N PHE A 58 27.74 -30.92 20.74
CA PHE A 58 27.76 -30.61 19.30
C PHE A 58 26.48 -30.10 18.57
N TYR A 59 26.53 -28.78 18.30
CA TYR A 59 26.16 -28.01 17.08
C TYR A 59 24.69 -28.01 16.62
N SER A 60 24.08 -26.88 16.22
CA SER A 60 24.64 -25.64 15.67
C SER A 60 23.60 -24.50 15.64
N VAL A 61 24.09 -23.30 15.93
CA VAL A 61 23.75 -22.01 15.29
C VAL A 61 22.25 -21.69 15.14
N ILE A 62 21.71 -21.00 16.13
CA ILE A 62 20.63 -20.04 15.89
C ILE A 62 21.32 -18.71 15.64
N GLU A 63 21.38 -18.28 14.38
CA GLU A 63 21.73 -16.91 14.02
C GLU A 63 20.70 -15.98 14.66
N THR A 64 21.11 -15.29 15.72
CA THR A 64 20.36 -14.18 16.28
C THR A 64 20.32 -13.06 15.26
N TYR A 65 19.23 -12.98 14.49
CA TYR A 65 18.87 -11.77 13.74
C TYR A 65 18.73 -10.63 14.74
N THR A 66 19.75 -9.78 14.78
CA THR A 66 19.80 -8.60 15.61
C THR A 66 18.90 -7.55 14.94
N THR A 67 17.69 -7.38 15.45
CA THR A 67 16.88 -6.20 15.16
C THR A 67 17.55 -5.00 15.82
N GLU A 68 18.22 -4.17 15.03
CA GLU A 68 18.63 -2.82 15.43
C GLU A 68 17.37 -1.96 15.60
N HIS A 69 16.65 -2.15 16.71
CA HIS A 69 15.67 -1.19 17.18
C HIS A 69 16.40 0.03 17.71
N GLN A 70 16.66 1.00 16.83
CA GLN A 70 17.07 2.34 17.24
C GLN A 70 16.04 2.91 18.23
N ASN A 71 16.58 3.41 19.34
CA ASN A 71 15.88 3.91 20.51
C ASN A 71 14.90 5.04 20.14
N ARG A 72 13.61 4.71 19.97
CA ARG A 72 12.54 5.64 19.61
C ARG A 72 12.15 6.47 20.84
N SER A 73 12.67 7.69 20.95
CA SER A 73 12.22 8.66 21.96
C SER A 73 10.79 9.12 21.65
N THR A 74 9.83 8.66 22.45
CA THR A 74 8.41 9.02 22.36
C THR A 74 8.11 10.23 23.24
N ASN A 75 8.33 11.44 22.71
CA ASN A 75 7.65 12.62 23.25
C ASN A 75 6.17 12.58 22.84
N LYS A 76 5.27 12.68 23.83
CA LYS A 76 3.94 12.06 23.83
C LYS A 76 2.78 12.93 23.33
N ASP A 77 2.99 14.22 23.02
CA ASP A 77 1.85 15.18 22.96
C ASP A 77 1.71 16.04 21.68
N GLU A 78 2.35 15.71 20.55
CA GLU A 78 1.96 16.33 19.28
C GLU A 78 1.77 15.27 18.18
N PRO A 79 0.70 15.39 17.36
CA PRO A 79 0.69 14.73 16.07
C PRO A 79 1.86 15.27 15.25
N LYS A 80 2.93 14.49 15.20
CA LYS A 80 4.10 14.79 14.39
C LYS A 80 3.59 14.86 12.95
N THR A 81 3.67 16.02 12.34
CA THR A 81 3.33 16.22 10.92
C THR A 81 4.63 16.19 10.13
N ILE A 82 4.56 15.88 8.84
CA ILE A 82 5.73 15.91 7.96
C ILE A 82 5.99 17.38 7.60
N PRO A 83 7.07 18.01 8.10
CA PRO A 83 7.22 19.45 7.95
C PRO A 83 7.41 19.84 6.49
N GLY A 84 6.71 20.89 6.05
CA GLY A 84 6.74 21.36 4.65
C GLY A 84 5.92 20.52 3.66
N LEU A 85 5.35 19.39 4.08
CA LEU A 85 4.47 18.57 3.24
C LEU A 85 3.04 19.09 3.33
N THR A 86 2.41 19.30 2.18
CA THR A 86 1.00 19.71 2.07
C THR A 86 0.22 18.74 1.18
N ALA A 87 -1.09 18.63 1.43
CA ALA A 87 -1.98 17.85 0.58
C ALA A 87 -1.93 18.34 -0.87
N ALA A 88 -1.85 19.66 -1.08
CA ALA A 88 -1.80 20.27 -2.41
C ALA A 88 -0.56 19.83 -3.21
N ASN A 89 0.61 19.75 -2.56
CA ASN A 89 1.84 19.29 -3.22
C ASN A 89 1.73 17.83 -3.67
N ILE A 90 1.13 16.98 -2.82
CA ILE A 90 0.90 15.56 -3.12
C ILE A 90 -0.05 15.42 -4.32
N LYS A 91 -1.23 16.05 -4.23
CA LYS A 91 -2.28 15.96 -5.26
C LYS A 91 -1.80 16.49 -6.60
N SER A 92 -1.18 17.68 -6.63
CA SER A 92 -0.72 18.30 -7.88
C SER A 92 0.25 17.42 -8.67
N ILE A 93 1.16 16.70 -7.99
CA ILE A 93 2.09 15.80 -8.66
C ILE A 93 1.37 14.55 -9.19
N LEU A 94 0.46 13.98 -8.41
CA LEU A 94 -0.20 12.71 -8.76
C LEU A 94 -1.30 12.88 -9.80
N GLU A 95 -2.10 13.93 -9.71
CA GLU A 95 -3.09 14.29 -10.73
C GLU A 95 -2.40 14.54 -12.08
N LYS A 96 -1.30 15.31 -12.07
CA LYS A 96 -0.59 15.67 -13.30
C LYS A 96 0.16 14.50 -13.94
N ASN A 97 0.88 13.71 -13.15
CA ASN A 97 1.80 12.68 -13.69
C ASN A 97 1.14 11.31 -13.85
N TRP A 98 0.09 11.04 -13.09
CA TRP A 98 -0.51 9.71 -12.98
C TRP A 98 -2.04 9.71 -13.17
N GLY A 99 -2.66 10.88 -13.32
CA GLY A 99 -4.10 10.98 -13.53
C GLY A 99 -4.93 10.54 -12.35
N LEU A 100 -4.38 10.55 -11.13
CA LEU A 100 -5.15 10.22 -9.93
C LEU A 100 -6.29 11.22 -9.76
N VAL A 101 -7.46 10.72 -9.39
CA VAL A 101 -8.62 11.55 -9.04
C VAL A 101 -8.85 11.44 -7.54
N PHE A 102 -8.75 12.58 -6.83
CA PHE A 102 -8.95 12.63 -5.39
C PHE A 102 -10.41 12.84 -5.03
N SER A 103 -10.86 12.11 -4.01
CA SER A 103 -12.20 12.18 -3.43
C SER A 103 -12.46 13.45 -2.62
N GLY A 104 -11.39 14.13 -2.20
CA GLY A 104 -11.45 15.25 -1.27
C GLY A 104 -11.43 14.77 0.18
N PRO A 105 -11.02 15.64 1.13
CA PRO A 105 -10.81 15.25 2.51
C PRO A 105 -12.13 14.85 3.20
N GLN A 106 -12.22 13.59 3.59
CA GLN A 106 -13.32 13.03 4.36
C GLN A 106 -12.97 13.02 5.85
N LYS A 107 -13.97 13.29 6.70
CA LYS A 107 -13.77 13.29 8.15
C LYS A 107 -13.68 11.86 8.68
N GLY A 108 -12.49 11.47 9.13
CA GLY A 108 -12.28 10.25 9.90
C GLY A 108 -12.43 10.45 11.41
N LYS A 109 -12.19 9.37 12.17
CA LYS A 109 -12.29 9.39 13.65
C LYS A 109 -11.28 10.32 14.32
N LEU A 110 -10.05 10.35 13.81
CA LEU A 110 -8.94 11.15 14.35
C LEU A 110 -8.36 12.14 13.34
N LEU A 111 -8.38 11.78 12.05
CA LEU A 111 -7.77 12.55 10.97
C LEU A 111 -8.76 12.73 9.82
N LEU A 112 -8.51 13.75 9.01
CA LEU A 112 -9.05 13.79 7.66
C LEU A 112 -8.31 12.75 6.82
N HIS A 113 -9.06 12.05 5.98
CA HIS A 113 -8.54 11.10 5.01
C HIS A 113 -8.98 11.54 3.62
N ASP A 114 -8.02 11.76 2.72
CA ASP A 114 -8.28 12.00 1.31
C ASP A 114 -7.65 10.87 0.50
N SER A 115 -8.46 10.18 -0.29
CA SER A 115 -8.01 9.08 -1.13
C SER A 115 -8.09 9.49 -2.60
N GLY A 116 -7.03 9.18 -3.34
CA GLY A 116 -6.95 9.36 -4.78
C GLY A 116 -6.57 8.08 -5.49
N GLU A 117 -7.18 7.84 -6.64
CA GLU A 117 -7.00 6.60 -7.40
C GLU A 117 -6.89 6.83 -8.92
N ALA A 118 -6.16 5.94 -9.57
CA ALA A 118 -6.12 5.80 -11.02
C ALA A 118 -5.89 4.33 -11.40
N VAL A 119 -6.28 3.96 -12.62
CA VAL A 119 -5.93 2.67 -13.22
C VAL A 119 -4.92 2.93 -14.33
N ASP A 120 -3.75 2.28 -14.25
CA ASP A 120 -2.76 2.33 -15.32
C ASP A 120 -3.33 1.67 -16.58
N SER A 121 -3.51 2.43 -17.66
CA SER A 121 -4.20 1.96 -18.87
C SER A 121 -3.51 0.78 -19.55
N ASP A 122 -2.20 0.65 -19.36
CA ASP A 122 -1.38 -0.35 -20.05
C ASP A 122 -1.40 -1.71 -19.35
N THR A 123 -1.66 -1.70 -18.04
CA THR A 123 -1.57 -2.88 -17.18
C THR A 123 -2.86 -3.22 -16.44
N GLY A 124 -3.80 -2.29 -16.30
CA GLY A 124 -4.99 -2.46 -15.46
C GLY A 124 -4.67 -2.46 -13.95
N ILE A 125 -3.45 -2.11 -13.55
CA ILE A 125 -3.03 -2.05 -12.14
C ILE A 125 -3.57 -0.77 -11.52
N HIS A 126 -4.09 -0.89 -10.30
CA HIS A 126 -4.60 0.25 -9.54
C HIS A 126 -3.44 0.97 -8.84
N LEU A 127 -3.41 2.29 -8.99
CA LEU A 127 -2.51 3.19 -8.31
C LEU A 127 -3.33 4.02 -7.32
N MET A 128 -2.94 4.04 -6.06
CA MET A 128 -3.69 4.75 -5.02
C MET A 128 -2.76 5.67 -4.22
N CYS A 129 -3.37 6.68 -3.62
CA CYS A 129 -2.74 7.56 -2.66
C CYS A 129 -3.71 7.87 -1.53
N ASP A 130 -3.34 7.55 -0.29
CA ASP A 130 -4.09 7.93 0.90
C ASP A 130 -3.33 8.98 1.69
N ILE A 131 -3.93 10.15 1.86
CA ILE A 131 -3.39 11.27 2.62
C ILE A 131 -4.12 11.35 3.96
N TYR A 132 -3.37 11.32 5.06
CA TYR A 132 -3.92 11.44 6.41
C TYR A 132 -3.42 12.71 7.07
N GLU A 133 -4.34 13.60 7.42
CA GLU A 133 -3.99 14.97 7.80
C GLU A 133 -4.93 15.55 8.86
N THR A 134 -4.45 16.57 9.58
CA THR A 134 -5.31 17.37 10.50
C THR A 134 -5.84 18.62 9.83
N SER A 135 -5.17 19.07 8.78
CA SER A 135 -5.57 20.15 7.86
C SER A 135 -4.73 20.01 6.59
N PRO A 136 -5.11 20.65 5.46
CA PRO A 136 -4.38 20.53 4.19
C PRO A 136 -2.88 20.91 4.27
N GLN A 137 -2.46 21.66 5.28
CA GLN A 137 -1.09 22.08 5.54
C GLN A 137 -0.36 21.19 6.57
N LYS A 138 -1.04 20.20 7.15
CA LYS A 138 -0.58 19.38 8.28
C LYS A 138 -0.82 17.90 8.01
N VAL A 139 -0.06 17.35 7.07
CA VAL A 139 -0.06 15.92 6.72
C VAL A 139 0.71 15.13 7.78
N GLN A 140 0.11 14.08 8.32
CA GLN A 140 0.75 13.18 9.30
C GLN A 140 1.39 11.97 8.64
N TRP A 141 0.73 11.38 7.65
CA TRP A 141 1.37 10.38 6.80
C TRP A 141 0.66 10.31 5.46
N VAL A 142 1.36 9.72 4.49
CA VAL A 142 0.81 9.42 3.17
C VAL A 142 1.22 8.01 2.77
N ASN A 143 0.28 7.26 2.20
CA ASN A 143 0.53 5.96 1.60
C ASN A 143 0.36 6.08 0.09
N PHE A 144 1.36 5.64 -0.67
CA PHE A 144 1.25 5.41 -2.10
C PHE A 144 1.21 3.92 -2.34
N ILE A 145 0.19 3.43 -3.03
CA ILE A 145 -0.11 2.00 -3.13
C ILE A 145 -0.14 1.61 -4.60
N VAL A 146 0.45 0.45 -4.90
CA VAL A 146 0.28 -0.25 -6.16
C VAL A 146 -0.44 -1.55 -5.86
N ASP A 147 -1.67 -1.67 -6.32
CA ASP A 147 -2.52 -2.84 -6.16
C ASP A 147 -2.77 -3.51 -7.52
N ALA A 148 -2.12 -4.66 -7.70
CA ALA A 148 -2.21 -5.51 -8.87
C ALA A 148 -3.07 -6.76 -8.62
N SER A 149 -3.85 -6.82 -7.54
CA SER A 149 -4.71 -7.96 -7.20
C SER A 149 -5.72 -8.29 -8.32
N TYR A 150 -6.26 -7.27 -8.98
CA TYR A 150 -7.21 -7.41 -10.11
C TYR A 150 -6.60 -8.05 -11.37
N VAL A 151 -5.28 -8.06 -11.48
CA VAL A 151 -4.54 -8.61 -12.64
C VAL A 151 -3.61 -9.76 -12.23
N MET A 152 -3.86 -10.34 -11.06
CA MET A 152 -3.10 -11.46 -10.53
C MET A 152 -3.12 -12.65 -11.51
N GLY A 153 -1.93 -13.19 -11.82
CA GLY A 153 -1.75 -14.26 -12.80
C GLY A 153 -1.87 -13.84 -14.27
N LEU A 154 -2.37 -12.63 -14.56
CA LEU A 154 -2.48 -12.11 -15.94
C LEU A 154 -1.22 -11.37 -16.38
N ILE A 155 -0.47 -10.81 -15.42
CA ILE A 155 0.73 -10.00 -15.66
C ILE A 155 1.93 -10.55 -14.89
N LYS A 156 3.10 -10.54 -15.53
CA LYS A 156 4.37 -10.94 -14.91
C LYS A 156 4.76 -9.97 -13.79
N ILE A 157 5.28 -10.52 -12.68
CA ILE A 157 5.74 -9.73 -11.52
C ILE A 157 6.77 -8.65 -11.89
N ASP A 158 7.65 -8.90 -12.87
CA ASP A 158 8.60 -7.88 -13.33
C ASP A 158 7.93 -6.63 -13.90
N ARG A 159 6.77 -6.78 -14.55
CA ARG A 159 6.01 -5.64 -15.09
C ARG A 159 5.35 -4.84 -13.97
N ILE A 160 4.82 -5.53 -12.96
CA ILE A 160 4.29 -4.91 -11.73
C ILE A 160 5.41 -4.14 -11.01
N THR A 161 6.59 -4.77 -10.85
CA THR A 161 7.75 -4.17 -10.19
C THR A 161 8.24 -2.92 -10.93
N LYS A 162 8.32 -2.95 -12.27
CA LYS A 162 8.68 -1.77 -13.07
C LYS A 162 7.68 -0.63 -12.94
N LEU A 163 6.37 -0.93 -12.91
CA LEU A 163 5.35 0.09 -12.69
C LEU A 163 5.48 0.69 -11.28
N ALA A 164 5.63 -0.16 -10.27
CA ALA A 164 5.83 0.28 -8.89
C ALA A 164 7.08 1.14 -8.72
N GLU A 165 8.19 0.77 -9.35
CA GLU A 165 9.42 1.57 -9.34
C GLU A 165 9.17 2.97 -9.90
N ARG A 166 8.51 3.06 -11.06
CA ARG A 166 8.20 4.35 -11.71
C ARG A 166 7.26 5.19 -10.85
N TYR A 167 6.19 4.59 -10.34
CA TYR A 167 5.20 5.25 -9.50
C TYR A 167 5.83 5.79 -8.23
N PHE A 168 6.47 4.91 -7.44
CA PHE A 168 7.12 5.30 -6.19
C PHE A 168 8.28 6.27 -6.39
N SER A 169 9.06 6.13 -7.46
CA SER A 169 10.12 7.09 -7.80
C SER A 169 9.58 8.48 -8.12
N SER A 170 8.35 8.58 -8.63
CA SER A 170 7.64 9.87 -8.78
C SER A 170 7.17 10.39 -7.43
N CYS A 171 6.54 9.55 -6.61
CA CYS A 171 5.97 9.96 -5.31
C CYS A 171 7.03 10.50 -4.36
N VAL A 172 8.22 9.91 -4.30
CA VAL A 172 9.30 10.38 -3.41
C VAL A 172 9.97 11.69 -3.85
N THR A 173 9.50 12.31 -4.95
CA THR A 173 9.94 13.65 -5.35
C THR A 173 9.10 14.79 -4.76
N ILE A 174 7.99 14.45 -4.09
CA ILE A 174 7.13 15.44 -3.45
C ILE A 174 7.96 16.24 -2.43
N SER A 175 7.86 17.56 -2.49
CA SER A 175 8.66 18.46 -1.66
C SER A 175 8.17 18.48 -0.21
N TYR A 176 9.14 18.43 0.70
CA TYR A 176 8.99 18.63 2.16
C TYR A 176 10.34 19.11 2.73
N ASP A 177 10.36 19.50 4.01
CA ASP A 177 11.57 20.01 4.67
C ASP A 177 12.70 18.96 4.69
N GLY A 178 13.80 19.29 4.01
CA GLY A 178 14.97 18.41 3.92
C GLY A 178 14.80 17.23 2.96
N ALA A 179 13.78 17.27 2.09
CA ALA A 179 13.62 16.29 1.03
C ALA A 179 14.87 16.22 0.15
N ASN A 180 15.23 15.00 -0.26
CA ASN A 180 16.30 14.76 -1.23
C ASN A 180 15.79 13.81 -2.33
N PRO A 181 15.19 14.35 -3.40
CA PRO A 181 14.56 13.55 -4.45
C PRO A 181 15.52 12.56 -5.12
N THR A 182 16.78 12.95 -5.32
CA THR A 182 17.80 12.09 -5.93
C THR A 182 18.11 10.87 -5.06
N LYS A 183 18.40 11.11 -3.77
CA LYS A 183 18.66 10.03 -2.80
C LYS A 183 17.44 9.12 -2.64
N ALA A 184 16.24 9.69 -2.58
CA ALA A 184 15.01 8.94 -2.41
C ALA A 184 14.71 8.04 -3.62
N LYS A 185 14.84 8.56 -4.85
CA LYS A 185 14.70 7.77 -6.09
C LYS A 185 15.69 6.60 -6.15
N GLN A 186 16.96 6.87 -5.85
CA GLN A 186 17.99 5.82 -5.81
C GLN A 186 17.65 4.73 -4.79
N TRP A 187 17.13 5.12 -3.62
CA TRP A 187 16.70 4.15 -2.61
C TRP A 187 15.49 3.34 -3.06
N VAL A 188 14.48 3.95 -3.70
CA VAL A 188 13.32 3.24 -4.25
C VAL A 188 13.76 2.21 -5.29
N ALA A 189 14.55 2.62 -6.28
CA ALA A 189 15.05 1.73 -7.33
C ALA A 189 15.83 0.52 -6.74
N LYS A 190 16.59 0.73 -5.67
CA LYS A 190 17.34 -0.33 -5.00
C LYS A 190 16.47 -1.31 -4.19
N ASN A 191 15.29 -0.91 -3.73
CA ASN A 191 14.51 -1.68 -2.75
C ASN A 191 13.12 -2.13 -3.22
N VAL A 192 12.54 -1.54 -4.27
CA VAL A 192 11.19 -1.89 -4.77
C VAL A 192 11.00 -3.37 -5.08
N TRP A 193 12.03 -4.02 -5.65
CA TRP A 193 12.01 -5.45 -5.96
C TRP A 193 12.08 -6.33 -4.71
N LYS A 194 12.54 -5.81 -3.57
CA LYS A 194 12.58 -6.57 -2.32
C LYS A 194 11.21 -6.65 -1.66
N ALA A 195 10.38 -5.62 -1.85
CA ALA A 195 9.00 -5.55 -1.38
C ALA A 195 8.02 -6.44 -2.16
N VAL A 196 8.53 -7.41 -2.93
CA VAL A 196 7.71 -8.51 -3.47
C VAL A 196 7.46 -9.60 -2.42
N LYS A 197 8.22 -9.59 -1.33
CA LYS A 197 8.06 -10.51 -0.18
C LYS A 197 7.74 -9.71 1.08
N PRO A 198 7.08 -10.34 2.08
CA PRO A 198 6.87 -9.73 3.37
C PRO A 198 8.18 -9.21 3.97
N GLY A 199 8.15 -7.98 4.46
CA GLY A 199 9.29 -7.26 4.99
C GLY A 199 9.09 -5.75 4.86
N GLU A 200 9.77 -4.99 5.71
CA GLU A 200 9.76 -3.54 5.70
C GLU A 200 11.17 -3.01 5.45
N PHE A 201 11.29 -2.08 4.51
CA PHE A 201 12.52 -1.39 4.19
C PHE A 201 12.34 0.09 4.47
N SER A 202 13.21 0.67 5.30
CA SER A 202 13.07 2.06 5.75
C SER A 202 14.30 2.89 5.42
N ILE A 203 14.10 4.19 5.20
CA ILE A 203 15.17 5.18 5.15
C ILE A 203 14.69 6.52 5.70
N GLN A 204 15.54 7.17 6.49
CA GLN A 204 15.32 8.56 6.87
C GLN A 204 15.91 9.50 5.80
N ILE A 205 15.08 10.42 5.29
CA ILE A 205 15.50 11.49 4.39
C ILE A 205 14.89 12.81 4.87
N GLY A 206 15.74 13.74 5.29
CA GLY A 206 15.28 15.00 5.87
C GLY A 206 14.57 14.76 7.20
N LYS A 207 13.39 15.38 7.35
CA LYS A 207 12.52 15.24 8.53
C LYS A 207 11.45 14.13 8.41
N ALA A 208 11.58 13.26 7.40
CA ALA A 208 10.65 12.17 7.15
C ALA A 208 11.35 10.81 7.14
N GLU A 209 10.58 9.78 7.47
CA GLU A 209 10.90 8.38 7.28
C GLU A 209 10.10 7.87 6.08
N ILE A 210 10.78 7.18 5.17
CA ILE A 210 10.19 6.54 3.98
C ILE A 210 10.26 5.04 4.21
N ASN A 211 9.09 4.40 4.25
CA ASN A 211 8.94 2.96 4.42
C ASN A 211 8.41 2.34 3.13
N LEU A 212 8.90 1.16 2.80
CA LEU A 212 8.46 0.39 1.65
C LEU A 212 8.23 -1.05 2.11
N PHE A 213 7.02 -1.55 1.89
CA PHE A 213 6.62 -2.90 2.28
C PHE A 213 5.54 -3.44 1.34
N GLY A 214 5.29 -4.75 1.40
CA GLY A 214 4.24 -5.37 0.62
C GLY A 214 4.48 -6.83 0.26
N THR A 215 3.95 -7.20 -0.89
CA THR A 215 3.93 -8.53 -1.50
C THR A 215 4.05 -8.41 -3.02
N GLU A 216 4.02 -9.54 -3.72
CA GLU A 216 4.15 -9.60 -5.18
C GLU A 216 3.10 -8.75 -5.91
N TYR A 217 1.86 -8.72 -5.40
CA TYR A 217 0.72 -8.06 -6.03
C TYR A 217 0.27 -6.78 -5.33
N MET A 218 0.75 -6.48 -4.14
CA MET A 218 0.42 -5.23 -3.45
C MET A 218 1.65 -4.65 -2.77
N ARG A 219 2.02 -3.42 -3.10
CA ARG A 219 3.16 -2.71 -2.48
C ARG A 219 2.71 -1.34 -2.01
N THR A 220 3.28 -0.90 -0.90
CA THR A 220 3.02 0.40 -0.32
C THR A 220 4.33 1.12 -0.05
N LEU A 221 4.46 2.34 -0.55
CA LEU A 221 5.45 3.30 -0.10
C LEU A 221 4.76 4.28 0.85
N GLN A 222 5.19 4.32 2.09
CA GLN A 222 4.67 5.20 3.12
C GLN A 222 5.69 6.28 3.46
N ILE A 223 5.21 7.51 3.68
CA ILE A 223 6.02 8.61 4.23
C ILE A 223 5.39 9.06 5.54
N THR A 224 6.19 9.10 6.61
CA THR A 224 5.81 9.50 7.97
C THR A 224 6.83 10.52 8.52
N PRO A 225 6.49 11.30 9.54
CA PRO A 225 7.45 12.13 10.26
C PRO A 225 8.40 11.27 11.10
N ILE A 226 9.59 11.79 11.41
CA ILE A 226 10.51 11.11 12.32
C ILE A 226 9.87 10.92 13.70
N GLY A 227 9.86 9.67 14.17
CA GLY A 227 9.31 9.30 15.46
C GLY A 227 7.78 9.44 15.56
N GLY A 228 7.08 9.60 14.43
CA GLY A 228 5.63 9.43 14.36
C GLY A 228 5.26 7.97 14.59
N ALA A 229 4.15 7.74 15.26
CA ALA A 229 3.52 6.43 15.25
C ALA A 229 2.61 6.35 14.03
N THR A 230 2.79 5.34 13.18
CA THR A 230 1.73 4.87 12.29
C THR A 230 0.67 4.28 13.22
N PRO A 231 -0.57 4.81 13.29
CA PRO A 231 -1.57 4.19 14.12
C PRO A 231 -1.84 2.78 13.59
N LEU A 232 -1.72 1.80 14.48
CA LEU A 232 -2.21 0.46 14.26
C LEU A 232 -3.73 0.56 14.15
N TYR A 233 -4.29 0.09 13.04
CA TYR A 233 -5.72 0.06 12.76
C TYR A 233 -6.50 -0.68 13.86
#